data_AF-A0A7K4H4T0-F1
#
_entry.id   AF-A0A7K4H4T0-F1
#
_cell.length_a   1.000
_cell.length_b   1.000
_cell.length_c   1.000
_cell.angle_alpha   90.00
_cell.angle_beta   90.00
_cell.angle_gamma   90.00
#
_symmetry.space_group_name_H-M   'P 1'
#
loop_
_entity.id
_entity.type
_entity.pdbx_description
1 polymer ?
#
loop_
_entity_poly.entity_id
_entity_poly.type
_entity_poly.pdbx_seq_one_letter_code
_entity_poly.pdbx_strand_id
1 'polypeptide(L)'
;MVSISGDLEEDDLEDIPEIKKYFMRIYTVLSKEIRDKLKQLDLDKVKKKKIKKELAFLSKDKQIEYLEELNKISYHKDNPKYN
;
A
#
# COMPACT_ATOMS: atom_id res chain seq x y z
N MET A 1 -18.11 8.32 28.18
CA MET A 1 -18.72 8.75 26.91
C MET A 1 -17.76 9.72 26.26
N VAL A 2 -17.16 9.36 25.13
CA VAL A 2 -16.33 10.30 24.36
C VAL A 2 -17.29 11.04 23.43
N SER A 3 -17.54 12.31 23.73
CA SER A 3 -18.29 13.19 22.85
C SER A 3 -17.38 13.57 21.68
N ILE A 4 -17.58 12.92 20.54
CA ILE A 4 -16.90 13.29 19.29
C ILE A 4 -17.77 14.36 18.64
N SER A 5 -17.55 15.60 19.06
CA SER A 5 -18.14 16.80 18.47
C SER A 5 -17.00 17.56 17.81
N GLY A 6 -16.83 17.31 16.52
CA GLY A 6 -15.84 17.92 15.65
C GLY A 6 -15.80 17.10 14.38
N ASP A 7 -16.02 17.74 13.23
CA ASP A 7 -15.89 17.09 11.93
C ASP A 7 -14.47 16.54 11.83
N LEU A 8 -14.33 15.23 12.01
CA LEU A 8 -13.04 14.53 11.92
C LEU A 8 -12.61 14.57 10.46
N GLU A 9 -11.52 15.27 10.17
CA GLU A 9 -10.86 15.15 8.87
C GLU A 9 -10.37 13.70 8.72
N GLU A 10 -10.48 13.11 7.52
CA GLU A 10 -10.17 11.69 7.28
C GLU A 10 -8.77 11.27 7.76
N ASP A 11 -7.82 12.21 7.74
CA ASP A 11 -6.44 12.00 8.20
C ASP A 11 -6.34 11.77 9.72
N ASP A 12 -7.24 12.33 10.54
CA ASP A 12 -7.20 12.20 12.00
C ASP A 12 -7.62 10.80 12.49
N LEU A 13 -8.38 10.06 11.68
CA LEU A 13 -8.88 8.73 12.02
C LEU A 13 -7.78 7.66 11.92
N GLU A 14 -6.83 7.79 11.00
CA GLU A 14 -5.75 6.82 10.82
C GLU A 14 -4.75 6.82 12.00
N ASP A 15 -4.64 7.94 12.71
CA ASP A 15 -3.75 8.08 13.86
C ASP A 15 -4.36 7.57 15.17
N ILE A 16 -5.64 7.21 15.19
CA ILE A 16 -6.29 6.58 16.33
C ILE A 16 -5.68 5.17 16.55
N PRO A 17 -5.03 4.91 17.70
CA PRO A 17 -4.32 3.66 17.96
C PRO A 17 -5.18 2.39 17.79
N GLU A 18 -6.46 2.47 18.15
CA GLU A 18 -7.44 1.40 18.05
C GLU A 18 -7.77 1.06 16.59
N ILE A 19 -7.96 2.08 15.76
CA ILE A 19 -8.21 1.95 14.33
C ILE A 19 -6.99 1.32 13.67
N LYS A 20 -5.81 1.87 13.94
CA LYS A 20 -4.54 1.31 13.47
C LYS A 20 -4.34 -0.14 13.88
N LYS A 21 -4.67 -0.51 15.13
CA LYS A 21 -4.57 -1.89 15.64
C LYS A 21 -5.59 -2.82 14.97
N TYR A 22 -6.80 -2.34 14.69
CA TYR A 22 -7.83 -3.09 13.97
C TYR A 22 -7.40 -3.37 12.52
N PHE A 23 -7.01 -2.33 11.78
CA PHE A 23 -6.48 -2.50 10.43
C PHE A 23 -5.21 -3.35 10.45
N MET A 24 -4.32 -3.18 11.43
CA MET A 24 -3.17 -4.06 11.57
C MET A 24 -3.58 -5.52 11.72
N ARG A 25 -4.57 -5.86 12.54
CA ARG A 25 -5.04 -7.26 12.69
C ARG A 25 -5.57 -7.86 11.39
N ILE A 26 -6.19 -7.06 10.54
CA ILE A 26 -6.83 -7.52 9.29
C ILE A 26 -5.83 -7.53 8.13
N TYR A 27 -4.90 -6.58 8.11
CA TYR A 27 -4.13 -6.22 6.93
C TYR A 27 -2.60 -6.34 7.09
N THR A 28 -2.08 -6.79 8.24
CA THR A 28 -0.62 -6.74 8.50
C THR A 28 0.23 -7.72 7.72
N VAL A 29 -0.34 -8.78 7.17
CA VAL A 29 0.48 -9.84 6.57
C VAL A 29 0.19 -9.93 5.09
N LEU A 30 0.87 -9.07 4.31
CA LEU A 30 1.06 -9.33 2.89
C LEU A 30 1.51 -10.78 2.73
N SER A 31 0.81 -11.51 1.87
CA SER A 31 1.14 -12.91 1.59
C SER A 31 2.60 -13.01 1.15
N LYS A 32 3.21 -14.20 1.33
CA LYS A 32 4.59 -14.42 0.88
C LYS A 32 4.76 -14.07 -0.61
N GLU A 33 3.78 -14.45 -1.42
CA GLU A 33 3.70 -14.14 -2.85
C GLU A 33 3.77 -12.62 -3.13
N ILE A 34 2.93 -11.82 -2.47
CA ILE A 34 2.90 -10.36 -2.66
C ILE A 34 4.21 -9.71 -2.21
N ARG A 35 4.79 -10.20 -1.11
CA ARG A 35 6.10 -9.73 -0.64
C ARG A 35 7.22 -10.05 -1.61
N ASP A 36 7.19 -11.22 -2.24
CA ASP A 36 8.22 -11.64 -3.18
C ASP A 36 8.07 -10.88 -4.52
N LYS A 37 6.85 -10.64 -5.01
CA LYS A 37 6.58 -9.74 -6.15
C LYS A 37 7.08 -8.31 -5.88
N LEU A 38 6.81 -7.75 -4.70
CA LEU A 38 7.31 -6.42 -4.32
C LEU A 38 8.84 -6.34 -4.28
N LYS A 39 9.53 -7.42 -3.88
CA LYS A 39 11.00 -7.46 -3.89
C LYS A 39 11.57 -7.45 -5.31
N GLN A 40 10.88 -8.11 -6.24
CA GLN A 40 11.28 -8.22 -7.65
C GLN A 40 11.17 -6.90 -8.42
N LEU A 41 10.37 -5.93 -7.94
CA LEU A 41 10.32 -4.60 -8.54
C LEU A 41 11.69 -3.92 -8.45
N ASP A 42 12.16 -3.29 -9.53
CA ASP A 42 13.40 -2.51 -9.54
C ASP A 42 13.18 -1.11 -8.95
N LEU A 43 12.90 -1.08 -7.65
CA LEU A 43 12.64 0.13 -6.88
C LEU A 43 13.55 0.18 -5.66
N ASP A 44 13.90 1.39 -5.26
CA ASP A 44 14.68 1.62 -4.06
C ASP A 44 13.92 1.21 -2.79
N LYS A 45 14.67 1.03 -1.70
CA LYS A 45 14.11 0.56 -0.43
C LYS A 45 13.06 1.51 0.15
N VAL A 46 13.18 2.81 -0.10
CA VAL A 46 12.24 3.83 0.40
C VAL A 46 10.89 3.71 -0.32
N LYS A 47 10.87 3.63 -1.66
CA LYS A 47 9.62 3.43 -2.41
C LYS A 47 8.97 2.09 -2.09
N LYS A 48 9.74 1.00 -2.01
CA LYS A 48 9.23 -0.31 -1.60
C LYS A 48 8.54 -0.27 -0.23
N LYS A 49 9.06 0.53 0.72
CA LYS A 49 8.45 0.70 2.05
C LYS A 49 7.12 1.46 1.99
N LYS A 50 6.99 2.48 1.12
CA LYS A 50 5.74 3.20 0.89
C LYS A 50 4.68 2.29 0.25
N ILE A 51 5.04 1.63 -0.86
CA ILE A 51 4.17 0.66 -1.55
C ILE A 51 3.71 -0.44 -0.60
N LYS A 52 4.60 -0.96 0.26
CA LYS A 52 4.22 -1.95 1.27
C LYS A 52 3.10 -1.48 2.20
N LYS A 53 3.10 -0.20 2.59
CA LYS A 53 2.04 0.37 3.43
C LYS A 53 0.74 0.46 2.66
N GLU A 54 0.78 0.99 1.44
CA GLU A 54 -0.40 1.12 0.57
C GLU A 54 -1.03 -0.25 0.28
N LEU A 55 -0.22 -1.25 -0.07
CA LEU A 55 -0.68 -2.62 -0.31
C LEU A 55 -1.36 -3.25 0.90
N ALA A 56 -0.96 -2.89 2.12
CA ALA A 56 -1.57 -3.46 3.32
C ALA A 56 -3.07 -3.15 3.34
N PHE A 57 -3.48 -1.93 2.96
CA PHE A 57 -4.89 -1.51 2.98
C PHE A 57 -5.73 -2.09 1.83
N LEU A 58 -5.12 -2.79 0.88
CA LEU A 58 -5.80 -3.36 -0.27
C LEU A 58 -6.22 -4.82 -0.02
N SER A 59 -7.32 -5.24 -0.65
CA SER A 59 -7.66 -6.65 -0.77
C SER A 59 -6.60 -7.40 -1.59
N LYS A 60 -6.52 -8.73 -1.46
CA LYS A 60 -5.52 -9.53 -2.18
C LYS A 60 -5.55 -9.30 -3.70
N ASP A 61 -6.74 -9.25 -4.29
CA ASP A 61 -6.90 -9.04 -5.74
C ASP A 61 -6.38 -7.66 -6.15
N LYS A 62 -6.68 -6.63 -5.35
CA LYS A 62 -6.18 -5.26 -5.56
C LYS A 62 -4.67 -5.14 -5.33
N GLN A 63 -4.09 -5.92 -4.42
CA GLN A 63 -2.64 -5.97 -4.25
C GLN A 63 -1.93 -6.54 -5.49
N ILE A 64 -2.53 -7.53 -6.15
CA ILE A 64 -1.99 -8.13 -7.39
C ILE A 64 -2.05 -7.10 -8.53
N GLU A 65 -3.24 -6.52 -8.75
CA GLU A 65 -3.48 -5.51 -9.78
C GLU A 65 -2.49 -4.33 -9.65
N TYR A 66 -2.35 -3.78 -8.44
CA TYR A 66 -1.45 -2.67 -8.15
C TYR A 66 0.01 -3.01 -8.48
N LEU A 67 0.49 -4.20 -8.10
CA LEU A 67 1.86 -4.62 -8.39
C LEU A 67 2.10 -4.86 -9.88
N GLU A 68 1.10 -5.34 -10.62
CA GLU A 68 1.19 -5.51 -12.07
C GLU A 68 1.26 -4.17 -12.81
N GLU A 69 0.47 -3.19 -12.39
CA GLU A 69 0.54 -1.83 -12.93
C GLU A 69 1.91 -1.20 -12.69
N LEU A 70 2.43 -1.30 -11.47
CA LEU A 70 3.78 -0.82 -11.16
C LEU A 70 4.85 -1.48 -12.03
N ASN A 71 4.71 -2.78 -12.28
CA ASN A 71 5.66 -3.50 -13.12
C ASN A 71 5.61 -2.99 -14.56
N LYS A 72 4.40 -2.81 -15.14
CA LYS A 72 4.21 -2.22 -16.47
C LYS A 72 4.85 -0.82 -16.56
N ILE A 73 4.61 0.05 -15.58
CA ILE A 73 5.17 1.41 -15.57
C ILE A 73 6.70 1.36 -15.49
N SER A 74 7.27 0.43 -14.71
CA SER A 74 8.72 0.22 -14.64
C SER A 74 9.30 -0.20 -15.98
N TYR A 75 8.65 -1.12 -16.72
CA TYR A 75 9.06 -1.54 -18.06
C TYR A 75 8.94 -0.44 -19.12
N HIS A 76 8.03 0.53 -18.94
CA HIS A 76 7.84 1.61 -19.90
C HIS A 76 8.83 2.76 -19.75
N LYS A 77 9.56 2.86 -18.63
CA LYS A 77 10.58 3.89 -18.42
C LYS A 77 11.84 3.70 -19.27
N ASP A 78 12.08 2.48 -19.75
CA ASP A 78 13.23 2.12 -20.59
C ASP A 78 12.86 2.01 -22.09
N ASN A 79 11.63 2.39 -22.48
CA ASN A 79 11.14 2.23 -23.86
C ASN A 79 11.02 3.60 -24.58
N PRO A 80 11.87 3.90 -25.59
CA PRO A 80 11.98 5.22 -26.22
C PRO A 80 10.81 5.61 -27.14
N LYS A 81 9.71 4.86 -27.15
CA LYS A 81 8.55 5.12 -28.03
C LYS A 81 7.55 6.17 -27.51
N TYR A 82 7.68 6.61 -26.26
CA TYR A 82 6.73 7.52 -25.61
C TYR A 82 7.41 8.67 -24.84
N ASN A 83 8.65 9.01 -25.19
CA ASN A 83 9.35 10.19 -24.69
C ASN A 83 9.49 11.22 -25.81
#